data_AF-A0A7V4YWY5-F1
#
_entry.id   AF-A0A7V4YWY5-F1
#
_cell.length_a   1.000
_cell.length_b   1.000
_cell.length_c   1.000
_cell.angle_alpha   90.00
_cell.angle_beta   90.00
_cell.angle_gamma   90.00
#
_symmetry.space_group_name_H-M   'P 1'
#
loop_
_entity.id
_entity.type
_entity.pdbx_description
1 polymer ?
#
loop_
_entity_poly.entity_id
_entity_poly.type
_entity_poly.pdbx_seq_one_letter_code
_entity_poly.pdbx_strand_id
1 'polypeptide(L)'
;MFEVKCIVEEDVSPKIDTLYVEAELNRTVQSDKNVCIVFICTNESWRPDETWRSKGWKYHTIRLPYERVKTMSADAVKPLMLKMAAERLG
;
A
#
# COMPACT_ATOMS: atom_id res chain seq x y z
N MET A 1 -8.22 -12.05 4.74
CA MET A 1 -7.71 -11.96 3.35
C MET A 1 -7.34 -10.52 3.05
N PHE A 2 -6.19 -10.29 2.43
CA PHE A 2 -5.70 -8.98 2.01
C PHE A 2 -5.86 -8.79 0.50
N GLU A 3 -6.31 -7.59 0.11
CA GLU A 3 -6.21 -7.06 -1.25
C GLU A 3 -5.33 -5.80 -1.24
N VAL A 4 -4.49 -5.61 -2.26
CA VAL A 4 -3.65 -4.42 -2.38
C VAL A 4 -3.91 -3.70 -3.70
N LYS A 5 -4.21 -2.40 -3.62
CA LYS A 5 -4.44 -1.51 -4.75
C LYS A 5 -3.49 -0.32 -4.66
N CYS A 6 -3.32 0.39 -5.77
CA CYS A 6 -2.53 1.61 -5.78
C CYS A 6 -3.16 2.73 -6.62
N ILE A 7 -2.81 3.96 -6.25
CA ILE A 7 -3.05 5.19 -7.01
C ILE A 7 -1.69 5.88 -7.12
N VAL A 8 -1.12 5.89 -8.32
CA VAL A 8 0.29 6.23 -8.54
C VAL A 8 0.44 7.07 -9.80
N GLU A 9 1.47 7.92 -9.83
CA GLU A 9 1.89 8.59 -11.05
C GLU A 9 2.74 7.65 -11.94
N GLU A 10 2.81 7.95 -13.23
CA GLU A 10 3.46 7.09 -14.23
C GLU A 10 4.95 6.87 -13.96
N ASP A 11 5.65 7.89 -13.44
CA ASP A 11 7.09 7.85 -13.19
C ASP A 11 7.49 6.96 -12.00
N VAL A 12 6.56 6.72 -11.07
CA VAL A 12 6.75 5.83 -9.90
C VAL A 12 6.07 4.47 -10.08
N SER A 13 5.09 4.36 -10.97
CA SER A 13 4.30 3.15 -11.21
C SER A 13 5.14 1.87 -11.39
N PRO A 14 6.24 1.84 -12.17
CA PRO A 14 7.06 0.64 -12.35
C PRO A 14 7.74 0.13 -11.08
N LYS A 15 7.76 0.93 -10.01
CA LYS A 15 8.41 0.61 -8.73
C LYS A 15 7.43 0.06 -7.69
N ILE A 16 6.13 0.17 -7.94
CA ILE A 16 5.08 -0.24 -7.02
C ILE A 16 4.65 -1.67 -7.36
N ASP A 17 4.94 -2.62 -6.47
CA ASP A 17 4.61 -4.03 -6.66
C ASP A 17 3.49 -4.44 -5.71
N THR A 18 2.25 -4.20 -6.11
CA THR A 18 1.07 -4.52 -5.27
C THR A 18 0.88 -6.03 -5.11
N LEU A 19 1.22 -6.82 -6.14
CA LEU A 19 1.07 -8.28 -6.11
C LEU A 19 2.03 -8.92 -5.11
N TYR A 20 3.29 -8.47 -5.09
CA TYR A 20 4.26 -8.91 -4.10
C TYR A 20 3.78 -8.58 -2.68
N VAL A 21 3.33 -7.35 -2.45
CA VAL A 21 2.88 -6.92 -1.11
C VAL A 21 1.64 -7.69 -0.66
N GLU A 22 0.68 -7.90 -1.56
CA GLU A 22 -0.52 -8.70 -1.27
C GLU A 22 -0.17 -10.15 -0.91
N ALA A 23 0.70 -10.78 -1.68
CA ALA A 23 1.14 -12.15 -1.44
C ALA A 23 1.87 -12.28 -0.10
N GLU A 24 2.74 -11.32 0.24
CA GLU A 24 3.47 -11.34 1.50
C GLU A 24 2.55 -11.11 2.70
N LEU A 25 1.62 -10.17 2.63
CA LEU A 25 0.65 -9.90 3.70
C LEU A 25 -0.26 -11.09 3.95
N ASN A 26 -0.79 -11.73 2.89
CA ASN A 26 -1.61 -12.93 3.04
C ASN A 26 -0.80 -14.13 3.59
N ARG A 27 0.52 -14.15 3.41
CA ARG A 27 1.39 -15.21 3.95
C ARG A 27 1.77 -14.97 5.42
N THR A 28 2.03 -13.72 5.78
CA THR A 28 2.67 -13.35 7.06
C THR A 28 1.70 -12.83 8.11
N VAL A 29 0.57 -12.25 7.69
CA VAL A 29 -0.41 -11.63 8.58
C VAL A 29 -1.69 -12.47 8.60
N GLN A 30 -2.03 -13.03 9.76
CA GLN A 30 -3.33 -13.65 9.97
C GLN A 30 -4.38 -12.57 10.20
N SER A 31 -5.43 -12.55 9.37
CA SER A 31 -6.55 -11.63 9.51
C SER A 31 -7.86 -12.37 9.26
N ASP A 32 -8.72 -12.40 10.29
CA ASP A 32 -10.10 -12.91 10.22
C ASP A 32 -11.04 -12.00 9.42
N LYS A 33 -10.51 -10.87 8.90
CA LYS A 33 -11.26 -9.88 8.15
C LYS A 33 -10.71 -9.71 6.74
N ASN A 34 -11.59 -9.31 5.84
CA ASN A 34 -11.21 -8.85 4.51
C ASN A 34 -10.69 -7.41 4.62
N VAL A 35 -9.42 -7.22 4.30
CA VAL A 35 -8.71 -5.94 4.43
C VAL A 35 -8.19 -5.52 3.07
N CYS A 36 -8.48 -4.30 2.65
CA CYS A 36 -7.95 -3.74 1.41
C CYS A 36 -7.01 -2.57 1.75
N ILE A 37 -5.77 -2.64 1.27
CA ILE A 37 -4.79 -1.57 1.40
C ILE A 37 -4.72 -0.83 0.06
N VAL A 38 -4.84 0.49 0.11
CA VAL A 38 -4.71 1.36 -1.05
C VAL A 38 -3.47 2.23 -0.85
N PHE A 39 -2.39 1.90 -1.55
CA PHE A 39 -1.19 2.73 -1.58
C PHE A 39 -1.42 3.95 -2.46
N ILE A 40 -1.01 5.12 -1.99
CA ILE A 40 -1.08 6.36 -2.74
C ILE A 40 0.34 6.90 -2.88
N CYS A 41 0.84 7.00 -4.10
CA CYS A 41 2.15 7.57 -4.41
C CYS A 41 2.01 8.61 -5.52
N THR A 42 1.53 9.78 -5.12
CA THR A 42 1.32 10.94 -5.99
C THR A 42 2.03 12.14 -5.38
N ASN A 43 2.48 13.08 -6.21
CA ASN A 43 3.07 14.33 -5.74
C ASN A 43 2.04 15.17 -4.97
N GLU A 44 0.77 15.12 -5.41
CA GLU A 44 -0.31 15.86 -4.78
C GLU A 44 -0.92 15.15 -3.57
N SER A 45 -1.25 15.93 -2.54
CA SER A 45 -1.77 15.43 -1.27
C SER A 45 -3.31 15.37 -1.18
N TRP A 46 -4.01 15.11 -2.29
CA TRP A 46 -5.48 15.26 -2.36
C TRP A 46 -6.33 14.26 -1.55
N ARG A 47 -5.83 13.05 -1.23
CA ARG A 47 -6.55 12.03 -0.45
C ARG A 47 -5.93 11.75 0.92
N PRO A 48 -6.59 12.01 2.06
CA PRO A 48 -6.00 11.81 3.38
C PRO A 48 -5.75 10.33 3.70
N ASP A 49 -4.91 10.10 4.72
CA ASP A 49 -4.81 8.79 5.35
C ASP A 49 -6.08 8.53 6.14
N GLU A 50 -6.82 7.52 5.71
CA GLU A 50 -8.17 7.22 6.17
C GLU A 50 -8.31 5.71 6.38
N THR A 51 -9.30 5.34 7.19
CA THR A 51 -9.75 3.96 7.34
C THR A 51 -11.26 3.96 7.30
N TRP A 52 -11.84 3.18 6.40
CA TRP A 52 -13.29 3.05 6.29
C TRP A 52 -13.69 1.60 6.07
N ARG A 53 -14.99 1.31 6.21
CA ARG A 53 -15.55 0.00 5.88
C ARG A 53 -16.55 0.13 4.76
N SER A 54 -16.48 -0.76 3.77
CA SER A 54 -17.45 -0.80 2.68
C SER A 54 -17.56 -2.23 2.15
N LYS A 55 -18.79 -2.68 1.86
CA LYS A 55 -19.07 -4.00 1.26
C LYS A 55 -18.38 -5.19 1.97
N GLY A 56 -18.27 -5.15 3.31
CA GLY A 56 -17.62 -6.21 4.10
C GLY A 56 -16.09 -6.14 4.15
N TRP A 57 -15.48 -5.15 3.51
CA TRP A 57 -14.04 -4.91 3.52
C TRP A 57 -13.68 -3.72 4.43
N LYS A 58 -12.56 -3.85 5.14
CA LYS A 58 -11.92 -2.74 5.85
C LYS A 58 -10.84 -2.16 4.94
N TYR A 59 -10.97 -0.90 4.57
CA TYR A 59 -10.03 -0.20 3.72
C TYR A 59 -9.06 0.63 4.54
N HIS A 60 -7.81 0.66 4.11
CA HIS A 60 -6.75 1.51 4.65
C HIS A 60 -6.04 2.23 3.51
N THR A 61 -5.98 3.56 3.55
CA THR A 61 -5.04 4.30 2.68
C THR A 61 -3.69 4.42 3.37
N ILE A 62 -2.63 4.27 2.58
CA ILE A 62 -1.24 4.43 3.00
C ILE A 62 -0.54 5.30 1.96
N ARG A 63 -0.07 6.47 2.38
CA ARG A 63 0.73 7.33 1.52
C ARG A 63 2.19 6.94 1.50
N LEU A 64 2.69 6.61 0.32
CA LEU A 64 4.10 6.46 0.09
C LEU A 64 4.75 7.84 -0.12
N PRO A 65 5.97 8.05 0.38
CA PRO A 65 6.68 9.31 0.21
C PRO A 65 7.15 9.48 -1.25
N TYR A 66 6.37 10.20 -2.06
CA TYR A 66 6.55 10.32 -3.51
C TYR A 66 7.99 10.65 -3.93
N GLU A 67 8.56 11.76 -3.43
CA GLU A 67 9.94 12.19 -3.76
C GLU A 67 10.99 11.13 -3.42
N ARG A 68 10.77 10.39 -2.33
CA ARG A 68 11.66 9.31 -1.92
C ARG A 68 11.49 8.09 -2.83
N VAL A 69 10.27 7.68 -3.15
CA VAL A 69 10.00 6.55 -4.07
C VAL A 69 10.55 6.84 -5.48
N LYS A 70 10.48 8.10 -5.92
CA LYS A 70 11.02 8.55 -7.22
C LYS A 70 12.53 8.37 -7.34
N THR A 71 13.28 8.42 -6.24
CA THR A 71 14.73 8.21 -6.23
C THR A 71 15.16 6.78 -5.89
N MET A 72 14.25 5.96 -5.36
CA MET A 72 14.51 4.56 -5.00
C MET A 72 14.43 3.60 -6.20
N SER A 73 15.09 2.44 -6.08
CA SER A 73 14.87 1.30 -6.98
C SER A 73 13.60 0.54 -6.60
N ALA A 74 13.01 -0.20 -7.55
CA ALA A 74 11.83 -1.03 -7.30
C ALA A 74 12.04 -2.03 -6.15
N ASP A 75 13.21 -2.67 -6.09
CA ASP A 75 13.56 -3.62 -5.03
C ASP A 75 13.62 -2.98 -3.64
N ALA A 76 13.98 -1.70 -3.55
CA ALA A 76 13.98 -0.96 -2.28
C ALA A 76 12.58 -0.47 -1.88
N VAL A 77 11.67 -0.29 -2.83
CA VAL A 77 10.30 0.18 -2.56
C VAL A 77 9.43 -0.95 -1.98
N LYS A 78 9.63 -2.19 -2.42
CA LYS A 78 8.93 -3.39 -1.89
C LYS A 78 8.96 -3.50 -0.35
N PRO A 79 10.14 -3.52 0.32
CA PRO A 79 10.19 -3.61 1.78
C PRO A 79 9.65 -2.34 2.46
N LEU A 80 9.74 -1.17 1.82
CA LEU A 80 9.12 0.05 2.33
C LEU A 80 7.58 -0.08 2.37
N MET A 81 6.97 -0.56 1.29
CA MET A 81 5.52 -0.78 1.23
C MET A 81 5.06 -1.77 2.30
N LEU A 82 5.78 -2.88 2.48
CA LEU A 82 5.47 -3.87 3.51
C LEU A 82 5.57 -3.30 4.92
N LYS A 83 6.65 -2.55 5.20
CA LYS A 83 6.84 -1.90 6.49
C LYS A 83 5.67 -0.97 6.82
N MET A 84 5.30 -0.10 5.88
CA MET A 84 4.21 0.86 6.09
C MET A 84 2.85 0.17 6.22
N ALA A 85 2.62 -0.92 5.47
CA ALA A 85 1.43 -1.75 5.62
C ALA A 85 1.35 -2.40 7.02
N ALA A 86 2.44 -3.00 7.49
CA ALA A 86 2.49 -3.60 8.82
C ALA A 86 2.24 -2.56 9.92
N GLU A 87 2.92 -1.41 9.85
CA GLU A 87 2.71 -0.29 10.80
C GLU A 87 1.24 0.20 10.82
N ARG A 88 0.57 0.18 9.67
CA ARG A 88 -0.84 0.58 9.57
C ARG A 88 -1.81 -0.45 10.16
N LEU A 89 -1.45 -1.73 10.12
CA LEU A 89 -2.30 -2.82 10.59
C LEU A 89 -2.18 -3.06 12.11
N GLY A 90 -1.10 -2.59 12.73
CA GLY A 90 -0.81 -2.78 14.16
C GLY A 90 -0.18 -4.13 14.45
#